data_AF-A0A255TNV2-F1
#
_entry.id   AF-A0A255TNV2-F1
#
_cell.length_a   1.000
_cell.length_b   1.000
_cell.length_c   1.000
_cell.angle_alpha   90.00
_cell.angle_beta   90.00
_cell.angle_gamma   90.00
#
_symmetry.space_group_name_H-M   'P 1'
#
loop_
_entity.id
_entity.type
_entity.pdbx_description
1 polymer ?
#
loop_
_entity_poly.entity_id
_entity_poly.type
_entity_poly.pdbx_seq_one_letter_code
_entity_poly.pdbx_strand_id
1 'polypeptide(L)'
;MLVIVYMIQKLALGLDATVSNVALSFIYGGDIIDNGWFLLVIILLYEIFYLSAKYARQRVCESVLLLTVLYMAVALVAGMSLWWYVTCTAFPIGIYFSKYKTQVDSFISSKYEYVSSILALVFVLTLYVGYSINANGTILYNIVEHKFLCNLILTPIHCLFFLCMIIVLMMKKSPESRTLQWFSTIYLEIYVLQGLVFNSFNNPMWNMESRYLFAFLSFILTILLARLCHPTFVTIMSNVKAK
;
A
#
# COMPACT_ATOMS: atom_id res chain seq x y z
N MET A 1 -19.40 -0.08 9.73
CA MET A 1 -19.42 1.25 9.08
C MET A 1 -18.77 1.23 7.70
N LEU A 2 -17.51 0.81 7.56
CA LEU A 2 -16.81 0.78 6.26
C LEU A 2 -17.54 0.00 5.17
N VAL A 3 -17.99 -1.21 5.50
CA VAL A 3 -18.84 -2.03 4.61
C VAL A 3 -20.12 -1.29 4.24
N ILE A 4 -20.75 -0.55 5.17
CA ILE A 4 -21.99 0.20 4.93
C ILE A 4 -21.74 1.39 4.01
N VAL A 5 -20.66 2.16 4.22
CA VAL A 5 -20.28 3.31 3.39
C VAL A 5 -20.01 2.86 1.94
N TYR A 6 -19.25 1.78 1.76
CA TYR A 6 -18.99 1.21 0.44
C TYR A 6 -20.25 0.60 -0.19
N MET A 7 -21.12 -0.02 0.60
CA MET A 7 -22.42 -0.53 0.12
C MET A 7 -23.31 0.60 -0.42
N ILE A 8 -23.43 1.71 0.33
CA ILE A 8 -24.20 2.89 -0.12
C ILE A 8 -23.61 3.45 -1.42
N GLN A 9 -22.28 3.53 -1.52
CA GLN A 9 -21.62 3.99 -2.73
C GLN A 9 -21.91 3.06 -3.92
N LYS A 10 -21.77 1.74 -3.76
CA LYS A 10 -22.00 0.78 -4.85
C LYS A 10 -23.45 0.82 -5.33
N LEU A 11 -24.41 0.92 -4.41
CA LEU A 11 -25.82 1.12 -4.73
C LEU A 11 -26.05 2.46 -5.48
N ALA A 12 -25.43 3.55 -5.04
CA ALA A 12 -25.54 4.86 -5.69
C ALA A 12 -24.93 4.88 -7.10
N LEU A 13 -23.90 4.07 -7.34
CA LEU A 13 -23.23 3.92 -8.64
C LEU A 13 -23.88 2.85 -9.54
N GLY A 14 -24.95 2.19 -9.09
CA GLY A 14 -25.63 1.12 -9.84
C GLY A 14 -24.80 -0.15 -10.00
N LEU A 15 -23.83 -0.40 -9.11
CA LEU A 15 -22.99 -1.59 -9.11
C LEU A 15 -23.64 -2.72 -8.30
N ASP A 16 -23.54 -3.96 -8.78
CA ASP A 16 -24.15 -5.13 -8.15
C ASP A 16 -23.58 -5.39 -6.74
N ALA A 17 -24.43 -5.16 -5.73
CA ALA A 17 -24.14 -5.40 -4.33
C ALA A 17 -24.88 -6.65 -3.82
N THR A 18 -24.51 -7.82 -4.33
CA THR A 18 -25.16 -9.09 -3.98
C THR A 18 -24.84 -9.51 -2.54
N VAL A 19 -25.78 -10.14 -1.83
CA VAL A 19 -25.61 -10.64 -0.44
C VAL A 19 -24.42 -11.59 -0.30
N SER A 20 -24.13 -12.38 -1.35
CA SER A 20 -22.93 -13.23 -1.42
C SER A 20 -21.63 -12.43 -1.34
N ASN A 21 -21.56 -11.28 -2.01
CA ASN A 21 -20.39 -10.41 -2.00
C ASN A 21 -20.19 -9.78 -0.61
N VAL A 22 -21.29 -9.48 0.09
CA VAL A 22 -21.27 -9.01 1.49
C VAL A 22 -20.70 -10.05 2.42
N ALA A 23 -21.15 -11.31 2.31
CA ALA A 23 -20.64 -12.40 3.13
C ALA A 23 -19.15 -12.69 2.84
N LEU A 24 -18.75 -12.70 1.56
CA LEU A 24 -17.37 -12.89 1.13
C LEU A 24 -16.45 -11.73 1.56
N SER A 25 -16.96 -10.50 1.67
CA SER A 25 -16.22 -9.37 2.24
C SER A 25 -15.77 -9.58 3.68
N PHE A 26 -16.48 -10.39 4.46
CA PHE A 26 -16.09 -10.71 5.84
C PHE A 26 -15.03 -11.81 5.95
N ILE A 27 -14.86 -12.65 4.93
CA ILE A 27 -14.01 -13.86 5.00
C ILE A 27 -12.75 -13.73 4.12
N TYR A 28 -12.89 -13.22 2.90
CA TYR A 28 -11.81 -13.14 1.91
C TYR A 28 -11.32 -11.71 1.64
N GLY A 29 -11.86 -10.71 2.35
CA GLY A 29 -11.65 -9.31 1.98
C GLY A 29 -12.33 -8.95 0.65
N GLY A 30 -13.42 -9.64 0.33
CA GLY A 30 -14.19 -9.52 -0.91
C GLY A 30 -14.63 -8.11 -1.30
N ASP A 31 -15.08 -8.02 -2.55
CA ASP A 31 -15.19 -6.85 -3.43
C ASP A 31 -15.83 -5.58 -2.87
N ILE A 32 -16.55 -5.59 -1.74
CA ILE A 32 -17.21 -4.37 -1.25
C ILE A 32 -16.21 -3.31 -0.85
N ILE A 33 -15.11 -3.67 -0.18
CA ILE A 33 -14.04 -2.71 0.12
C ILE A 33 -12.91 -3.02 -0.85
N ASP A 34 -12.77 -2.22 -1.90
CA ASP A 34 -11.84 -2.45 -3.01
C ASP A 34 -10.36 -2.60 -2.60
N ASN A 35 -9.98 -2.11 -1.41
CA ASN A 35 -8.65 -2.30 -0.83
C ASN A 35 -8.62 -3.19 0.42
N GLY A 36 -9.75 -3.78 0.84
CA GLY A 36 -9.86 -4.56 2.08
C GLY A 36 -8.90 -5.75 2.15
N TRP A 37 -8.49 -6.27 1.00
CA TRP A 37 -7.48 -7.32 0.88
C TRP A 37 -6.18 -7.01 1.62
N PHE A 38 -5.68 -5.77 1.58
CA PHE A 38 -4.39 -5.47 2.21
C PHE A 38 -4.48 -5.42 3.74
N LEU A 39 -5.66 -5.14 4.32
CA LEU A 39 -5.86 -5.30 5.77
C LEU A 39 -5.79 -6.75 6.22
N LEU A 40 -6.30 -7.68 5.42
CA LEU A 40 -6.17 -9.11 5.68
C LEU A 40 -4.71 -9.55 5.59
N VAL A 41 -4.03 -9.12 4.53
CA VAL A 41 -2.63 -9.47 4.28
C VAL A 41 -1.71 -8.92 5.36
N ILE A 42 -1.90 -7.68 5.82
CA ILE A 42 -1.04 -7.12 6.88
C ILE A 42 -1.21 -7.88 8.20
N ILE A 43 -2.43 -8.31 8.55
CA ILE A 43 -2.67 -9.16 9.73
C ILE A 43 -1.91 -10.49 9.59
N LEU A 44 -2.00 -11.15 8.42
CA LEU A 44 -1.27 -12.38 8.13
C LEU A 44 0.25 -12.18 8.26
N LEU A 45 0.80 -11.06 7.76
CA LEU A 45 2.22 -10.73 7.88
C LEU A 45 2.65 -10.55 9.34
N TYR A 46 1.80 -9.97 10.19
CA TYR A 46 2.05 -9.89 11.64
C TYR A 46 2.00 -11.26 12.32
N GLU A 47 1.12 -12.17 11.90
CA GLU A 47 1.11 -13.56 12.38
C GLU A 47 2.41 -14.28 11.99
N ILE A 48 2.83 -14.14 10.73
CA ILE A 48 4.13 -14.66 10.23
C ILE A 48 5.28 -14.12 11.08
N PHE A 49 5.29 -12.83 11.38
CA PHE A 49 6.30 -12.21 12.25
C PHE A 49 6.28 -12.81 13.65
N TYR A 50 5.10 -12.92 14.27
CA TYR A 50 4.94 -13.47 15.62
C TYR A 50 5.44 -14.92 15.70
N LEU A 51 5.04 -15.76 14.75
CA LEU A 51 5.49 -17.16 14.68
C LEU A 51 7.01 -17.23 14.46
N SER A 52 7.55 -16.39 13.57
CA SER A 52 9.00 -16.31 13.32
C SER A 52 9.77 -15.89 14.58
N ALA A 53 9.26 -14.89 15.31
CA ALA A 53 9.87 -14.45 16.57
C ALA A 53 9.84 -15.55 17.64
N LYS A 54 8.74 -16.29 17.72
CA LYS A 54 8.56 -17.40 18.67
C LYS A 54 9.49 -18.59 18.37
N TYR A 55 9.60 -18.99 17.11
CA TYR A 55 10.29 -20.24 16.74
C TYR A 55 11.71 -20.04 16.17
N ALA A 56 11.94 -19.02 15.34
CA ALA A 56 13.22 -18.80 14.67
C ALA A 56 14.24 -17.98 15.48
N ARG A 57 13.79 -17.31 16.57
CA ARG A 57 14.61 -16.58 17.54
C ARG A 57 15.64 -15.60 16.94
N GLN A 58 16.88 -16.03 16.70
CA GLN A 58 17.92 -15.16 16.14
C GLN A 58 17.78 -14.95 14.63
N ARG A 59 17.01 -15.83 13.95
CA ARG A 59 16.78 -15.81 12.50
C ARG A 59 15.40 -15.27 12.12
N VAL A 60 14.82 -14.35 12.90
CA VAL A 60 13.48 -13.81 12.63
C VAL A 60 13.43 -13.18 11.24
N CYS A 61 14.44 -12.37 10.88
CA CYS A 61 14.47 -11.66 9.60
C CYS A 61 14.42 -12.62 8.41
N GLU A 62 15.25 -13.66 8.45
CA GLU A 62 15.34 -14.68 7.41
C GLU A 62 14.07 -15.52 7.34
N SER A 63 13.50 -15.89 8.50
CA SER A 63 12.25 -16.62 8.60
C SER A 63 11.07 -15.83 8.02
N VAL A 64 10.94 -14.55 8.37
CA VAL A 64 9.86 -13.70 7.85
C VAL A 64 10.03 -13.47 6.35
N LEU A 65 11.25 -13.25 5.87
CA LEU A 65 11.52 -13.12 4.44
C LEU A 65 11.08 -14.39 3.69
N LEU A 66 11.49 -15.57 4.18
CA LEU A 66 11.16 -16.85 3.55
C LEU A 66 9.65 -17.11 3.54
N LEU A 67 8.96 -16.90 4.66
CA LEU A 67 7.51 -17.09 4.75
C LEU A 67 6.73 -16.08 3.89
N THR A 68 7.22 -14.84 3.79
CA THR A 68 6.64 -13.83 2.90
C THR A 68 6.81 -14.25 1.44
N VAL A 69 7.99 -14.74 1.05
CA VAL A 69 8.23 -15.26 -0.32
C VAL A 69 7.36 -16.47 -0.62
N LEU A 70 7.18 -17.38 0.34
CA LEU A 70 6.28 -18.52 0.20
C LEU A 70 4.82 -18.06 -0.01
N TYR A 71 4.35 -17.10 0.79
CA TYR A 71 3.03 -16.49 0.60
C TYR A 71 2.89 -15.88 -0.81
N MET A 72 3.89 -15.11 -1.27
CA MET A 72 3.87 -14.51 -2.60
C MET A 72 3.78 -15.58 -3.71
N ALA A 73 4.50 -16.69 -3.58
CA ALA A 73 4.44 -17.81 -4.52
C ALA A 73 3.06 -18.49 -4.52
N VAL A 74 2.46 -18.71 -3.34
CA VAL A 74 1.11 -19.28 -3.23
C VAL A 74 0.07 -18.35 -3.87
N ALA A 75 0.13 -17.05 -3.59
CA ALA A 75 -0.78 -16.06 -4.18
C ALA A 75 -0.65 -15.99 -5.71
N LEU A 76 0.57 -16.10 -6.23
CA LEU A 76 0.84 -16.16 -7.67
C LEU A 76 0.23 -17.43 -8.31
N VAL A 77 0.45 -18.60 -7.73
CA VAL A 77 -0.11 -19.88 -8.22
C VAL A 77 -1.64 -19.91 -8.12
N ALA A 78 -2.20 -19.26 -7.09
CA ALA A 78 -3.64 -19.11 -6.92
C ALA A 78 -4.28 -18.11 -7.91
N GLY A 79 -3.49 -17.46 -8.78
CA GLY A 79 -4.00 -16.52 -9.77
C GLY A 79 -4.50 -15.19 -9.18
N MET A 80 -4.03 -14.81 -7.99
CA MET A 80 -4.39 -13.53 -7.37
C MET A 80 -3.80 -12.35 -8.16
N SER A 81 -4.40 -11.17 -8.01
CA SER A 81 -3.89 -9.98 -8.71
C SER A 81 -2.52 -9.57 -8.17
N LEU A 82 -1.71 -8.93 -9.03
CA LEU A 82 -0.32 -8.53 -8.76
C LEU A 82 -0.10 -7.87 -7.39
N TRP A 83 -1.06 -7.05 -6.98
CA TRP A 83 -0.99 -6.24 -5.77
C TRP A 83 -0.99 -7.08 -4.48
N TRP A 84 -1.62 -8.25 -4.49
CA TRP A 84 -1.75 -9.14 -3.33
C TRP A 84 -0.42 -9.64 -2.78
N TYR A 85 0.61 -9.68 -3.61
CA TYR A 85 1.91 -10.24 -3.26
C TYR A 85 3.07 -9.26 -3.45
N VAL A 86 3.08 -8.42 -4.48
CA VAL A 86 4.19 -7.48 -4.72
C VAL A 86 4.41 -6.51 -3.55
N THR A 87 3.32 -6.03 -2.95
CA THR A 87 3.37 -5.07 -1.84
C THR A 87 3.89 -5.67 -0.53
N CYS A 88 3.84 -7.00 -0.38
CA CYS A 88 4.26 -7.70 0.83
C CYS A 88 5.76 -7.61 1.08
N THR A 89 6.56 -7.36 0.04
CA THR A 89 8.03 -7.21 0.14
C THR A 89 8.46 -6.06 1.05
N ALA A 90 7.62 -5.03 1.23
CA ALA A 90 7.90 -3.92 2.13
C ALA A 90 7.99 -4.34 3.60
N PHE A 91 7.26 -5.38 4.01
CA PHE A 91 7.20 -5.84 5.39
C PHE A 91 8.51 -6.46 5.89
N PRO A 92 9.11 -7.49 5.25
CA PRO A 92 10.40 -8.01 5.66
C PRO A 92 11.51 -6.95 5.59
N ILE A 93 11.47 -6.05 4.60
CA ILE A 93 12.43 -4.94 4.50
C ILE A 93 12.28 -3.98 5.69
N GLY A 94 11.06 -3.68 6.13
CA GLY A 94 10.81 -2.90 7.35
C GLY A 94 11.40 -3.55 8.60
N ILE A 95 11.37 -4.89 8.71
CA ILE A 95 12.00 -5.62 9.82
C ILE A 95 13.53 -5.51 9.75
N TYR A 96 14.13 -5.66 8.57
CA TYR A 96 15.57 -5.44 8.39
C TYR A 96 15.97 -4.00 8.75
N PHE A 97 15.19 -3.02 8.30
CA PHE A 97 15.40 -1.61 8.64
C PHE A 97 15.33 -1.40 10.17
N SER A 98 14.36 -2.01 10.85
CA SER A 98 14.23 -1.93 12.31
C SER A 98 15.41 -2.57 13.04
N LYS A 99 15.88 -3.74 12.59
CA LYS A 99 17.05 -4.43 13.17
C LYS A 99 18.33 -3.59 13.09
N TYR A 100 18.53 -2.86 12.01
CA TYR A 100 19.72 -2.03 11.78
C TYR A 100 19.45 -0.53 11.98
N LYS A 101 18.37 -0.17 12.68
CA LYS A 101 17.86 1.20 12.76
C LYS A 101 18.93 2.23 13.13
N THR A 102 19.70 2.00 14.18
CA THR A 102 20.74 2.95 14.64
C THR A 102 21.81 3.21 13.57
N GLN A 103 22.20 2.17 12.84
CA GLN A 103 23.23 2.27 11.80
C GLN A 103 22.68 2.99 10.57
N VAL A 104 21.45 2.65 10.18
CA VAL A 104 20.76 3.27 9.06
C VAL A 104 20.46 4.75 9.34
N ASP A 105 19.95 5.07 10.53
CA ASP A 105 19.66 6.44 10.95
C ASP A 105 20.94 7.29 10.95
N SER A 106 22.04 6.79 11.53
CA SER A 106 23.34 7.48 11.53
C SER A 106 23.87 7.72 10.11
N PHE A 107 23.79 6.71 9.24
CA PHE A 107 24.23 6.82 7.85
C PHE A 107 23.42 7.87 7.09
N ILE A 108 22.09 7.81 7.16
CA ILE A 108 21.20 8.75 6.48
C ILE A 108 21.42 10.17 7.00
N SER A 109 21.50 10.37 8.32
CA SER A 109 21.72 11.71 8.89
C SER A 109 23.06 12.31 8.47
N SER A 110 24.12 11.50 8.38
CA SER A 110 25.45 11.98 7.95
C SER A 110 25.53 12.38 6.48
N LYS A 111 24.68 11.80 5.61
CA LYS A 111 24.74 11.95 4.15
C LYS A 111 23.37 12.26 3.55
N TYR A 112 22.54 13.01 4.29
CA TYR A 112 21.13 13.19 3.97
C TYR A 112 20.90 13.67 2.53
N GLU A 113 21.59 14.72 2.09
CA GLU A 113 21.41 15.31 0.76
C GLU A 113 21.79 14.34 -0.35
N TYR A 114 22.88 13.58 -0.14
CA TYR A 114 23.36 12.58 -1.09
C TYR A 114 22.39 11.39 -1.19
N VAL A 115 21.97 10.83 -0.05
CA VAL A 115 21.04 9.69 0.01
C VAL A 115 19.68 10.07 -0.57
N SER A 116 19.13 11.23 -0.19
CA SER A 116 17.85 11.71 -0.72
C SER A 116 17.90 11.98 -2.23
N SER A 117 19.00 12.57 -2.74
CA SER A 117 19.17 12.80 -4.18
C SER A 117 19.27 11.49 -4.98
N ILE A 118 20.00 10.50 -4.47
CA ILE A 118 20.08 9.18 -5.12
C ILE A 118 18.72 8.50 -5.14
N LEU A 119 18.01 8.48 -4.00
CA LEU A 119 16.68 7.88 -3.94
C LEU A 119 15.70 8.56 -4.90
N ALA A 120 15.73 9.89 -5.00
CA ALA A 120 14.92 10.64 -5.95
C ALA A 120 15.29 10.30 -7.40
N LEU A 121 16.59 10.24 -7.73
CA LEU A 121 17.06 9.87 -9.07
C LEU A 121 16.60 8.45 -9.44
N VAL A 122 16.82 7.47 -8.56
CA VAL A 122 16.40 6.08 -8.80
C VAL A 122 14.88 6.00 -8.94
N PHE A 123 14.12 6.70 -8.11
CA PHE A 123 12.66 6.76 -8.22
C PHE A 123 12.21 7.29 -9.59
N VAL A 124 12.77 8.43 -10.05
CA VAL A 124 12.47 8.99 -11.38
C VAL A 124 12.85 8.03 -12.50
N LEU A 125 14.01 7.36 -12.41
CA LEU A 125 14.43 6.36 -13.38
C LEU A 125 13.45 5.18 -13.42
N THR A 126 13.01 4.67 -12.26
CA THR A 126 12.04 3.58 -12.20
C THR A 126 10.67 3.97 -12.76
N LEU A 127 10.23 5.22 -12.58
CA LEU A 127 9.02 5.75 -13.22
C LEU A 127 9.15 5.81 -14.74
N TYR A 128 10.29 6.30 -15.24
CA TYR A 128 10.57 6.37 -16.67
C TYR A 128 10.58 4.98 -17.31
N VAL A 129 11.25 4.00 -16.68
CA VAL A 129 11.27 2.61 -17.16
C VAL A 129 9.86 2.00 -17.13
N GLY A 130 9.11 2.19 -16.05
CA GLY A 130 7.73 1.71 -15.93
C GLY A 130 6.78 2.30 -16.98
N TYR A 131 6.94 3.59 -17.31
CA TYR A 131 6.21 4.23 -18.41
C TYR A 131 6.64 3.65 -19.77
N SER A 132 7.95 3.52 -19.99
CA SER A 132 8.55 3.03 -21.22
C SER A 132 8.10 1.60 -21.56
N ILE A 133 8.01 0.70 -20.57
CA ILE A 133 7.51 -0.68 -20.76
C ILE A 133 6.01 -0.71 -21.13
N ASN A 134 5.22 0.23 -20.64
CA ASN A 134 3.78 0.28 -20.87
C ASN A 134 3.39 1.05 -22.14
N ALA A 135 4.27 1.91 -22.66
CA ALA A 135 4.08 2.59 -23.92
C ALA A 135 4.53 1.66 -25.08
N ASN A 136 3.60 1.32 -25.98
CA ASN A 136 3.78 0.39 -27.11
C ASN A 136 4.84 0.82 -28.17
N GLY A 137 5.77 1.72 -27.87
CA GLY A 137 6.65 2.36 -28.87
C GLY A 137 8.09 2.62 -28.45
N THR A 138 8.59 2.06 -27.35
CA THR A 138 9.97 2.29 -26.91
C THR A 138 10.90 1.10 -27.22
N ILE A 139 12.21 1.37 -27.29
CA ILE A 139 13.26 0.38 -27.51
C ILE A 139 13.19 -0.75 -26.46
N LEU A 140 12.77 -0.45 -25.23
CA LEU A 140 12.61 -1.44 -24.15
C LEU A 140 11.42 -2.38 -24.35
N TYR A 141 10.33 -1.91 -24.97
CA TYR A 141 9.15 -2.72 -25.30
C TYR A 141 9.52 -3.90 -26.21
N ASN A 142 10.43 -3.68 -27.15
CA ASN A 142 10.91 -4.71 -28.08
C ASN A 142 11.97 -5.64 -27.49
N ILE A 143 12.62 -5.26 -26.37
CA ILE A 143 13.67 -6.08 -25.70
C ILE A 143 13.04 -7.03 -24.67
N VAL A 144 11.88 -6.70 -24.13
CA VAL A 144 11.25 -7.42 -23.03
C VAL A 144 10.08 -8.26 -23.56
N GLU A 145 10.36 -9.50 -23.99
CA GLU A 145 9.33 -10.47 -24.38
C GLU A 145 8.38 -10.84 -23.22
N HIS A 146 8.82 -10.66 -21.97
CA HIS A 146 8.09 -11.05 -20.77
C HIS A 146 7.64 -9.85 -19.92
N LYS A 147 6.69 -9.05 -20.44
CA LYS A 147 6.03 -7.93 -19.73
C LYS A 147 5.59 -8.28 -18.31
N PHE A 148 5.12 -9.51 -18.10
CA PHE A 148 4.70 -10.02 -16.80
C PHE A 148 5.86 -10.12 -15.79
N LEU A 149 6.98 -10.72 -16.17
CA LEU A 149 8.14 -10.88 -15.28
C LEU A 149 8.79 -9.54 -14.94
N CYS A 150 8.86 -8.63 -15.91
CA CYS A 150 9.36 -7.29 -15.63
C CYS A 150 8.45 -6.52 -14.67
N ASN A 151 7.12 -6.59 -14.82
CA ASN A 151 6.22 -5.99 -13.83
C ASN A 151 6.34 -6.67 -12.46
N LEU A 152 6.51 -7.99 -12.42
CA LEU A 152 6.68 -8.74 -11.17
C LEU A 152 7.91 -8.29 -10.36
N ILE A 153 9.00 -7.93 -11.02
CA ILE A 153 10.27 -7.54 -10.37
C ILE A 153 10.36 -6.02 -10.19
N LEU A 154 10.04 -5.25 -11.22
CA LEU A 154 10.25 -3.82 -11.24
C LEU A 154 9.24 -3.06 -10.37
N THR A 155 7.99 -3.54 -10.28
CA THR A 155 6.97 -2.92 -9.43
C THR A 155 7.33 -2.95 -7.94
N PRO A 156 7.73 -4.10 -7.34
CA PRO A 156 8.18 -4.10 -5.95
C PRO A 156 9.39 -3.19 -5.74
N ILE A 157 10.38 -3.22 -6.66
CA ILE A 157 11.57 -2.36 -6.58
C ILE A 157 11.17 -0.87 -6.55
N HIS A 158 10.32 -0.44 -7.49
CA HIS A 158 9.81 0.93 -7.55
C HIS A 158 9.09 1.32 -6.24
N CYS A 159 8.20 0.46 -5.73
CA CYS A 159 7.48 0.71 -4.48
C CYS A 159 8.42 0.83 -3.27
N LEU A 160 9.49 0.03 -3.21
CA LEU A 160 10.49 0.06 -2.15
C LEU A 160 11.33 1.34 -2.20
N PHE A 161 11.79 1.75 -3.38
CA PHE A 161 12.53 3.01 -3.52
C PHE A 161 11.66 4.22 -3.17
N PHE A 162 10.39 4.20 -3.59
CA PHE A 162 9.43 5.22 -3.18
C PHE A 162 9.25 5.26 -1.65
N LEU A 163 9.07 4.10 -1.02
CA LEU A 163 8.95 3.98 0.44
C LEU A 163 10.20 4.53 1.15
N CYS A 164 11.40 4.12 0.72
CA CYS A 164 12.66 4.61 1.26
C CYS A 164 12.80 6.13 1.10
N MET A 165 12.42 6.67 -0.06
CA MET A 165 12.41 8.12 -0.30
C MET A 165 11.49 8.84 0.70
N ILE A 166 10.27 8.35 0.90
CA ILE A 166 9.33 8.92 1.87
C ILE A 166 9.92 8.86 3.28
N ILE A 167 10.48 7.73 3.71
CA ILE A 167 11.11 7.59 5.04
C ILE A 167 12.23 8.62 5.22
N VAL A 168 13.15 8.74 4.26
CA VAL A 168 14.25 9.71 4.34
C VAL A 168 13.72 11.14 4.41
N LEU A 169 12.77 11.50 3.56
CA LEU A 169 12.13 12.83 3.60
C LEU A 169 11.47 13.11 4.95
N MET A 170 10.89 12.09 5.57
CA MET A 170 10.27 12.18 6.89
C MET A 170 11.31 12.31 8.00
N MET A 171 12.48 11.67 7.90
CA MET A 171 13.58 11.81 8.87
C MET A 171 14.17 13.22 8.94
N LYS A 172 14.03 14.03 7.87
CA LYS A 172 14.40 15.45 7.90
C LYS A 172 13.52 16.25 8.88
N LYS A 173 12.26 15.84 9.03
CA LYS A 173 11.37 16.41 10.04
C LYS A 173 11.57 15.63 11.33
N SER A 174 11.48 16.30 12.48
CA SER A 174 11.41 15.56 13.74
C SER A 174 10.21 14.61 13.69
N PRO A 175 10.32 13.37 14.21
CA PRO A 175 9.18 12.46 14.34
C PRO A 175 7.99 13.11 15.10
N GLU A 176 8.31 14.08 15.96
CA GLU A 176 7.38 14.90 16.73
C GLU A 176 6.74 16.05 15.95
N SER A 177 7.04 16.17 14.65
CA SER A 177 6.43 17.22 13.84
C SER A 177 4.91 17.07 13.84
N ARG A 178 4.21 18.18 14.12
CA ARG A 178 2.75 18.25 14.18
C ARG A 178 2.06 17.64 12.95
N THR A 179 2.68 17.78 11.77
CA THR A 179 2.14 17.21 10.53
C THR A 179 2.15 15.69 10.54
N LEU A 180 3.23 15.08 11.04
CA LEU A 180 3.37 13.63 11.05
C LEU A 180 2.41 13.00 12.06
N GLN A 181 2.36 13.55 13.28
CA GLN A 181 1.41 13.13 14.30
C GLN A 181 -0.04 13.25 13.80
N TRP A 182 -0.34 14.30 13.04
CA TRP A 182 -1.66 14.46 12.43
C TRP A 182 -1.96 13.34 11.42
N PHE A 183 -1.07 13.08 10.46
CA PHE A 183 -1.27 11.98 9.51
C PHE A 183 -1.41 10.61 10.21
N SER A 184 -0.67 10.37 11.30
CA SER A 184 -0.77 9.14 12.08
C SER A 184 -2.08 9.00 12.88
N THR A 185 -2.89 10.05 12.99
CA THR A 185 -4.23 9.93 13.62
C THR A 185 -5.31 9.48 12.63
N ILE A 186 -5.12 9.76 11.34
CA ILE A 186 -6.13 9.52 10.28
C ILE A 186 -5.70 8.49 9.22
N TYR A 187 -4.59 7.79 9.45
CA TYR A 187 -3.98 6.91 8.43
C TYR A 187 -4.90 5.77 7.99
N LEU A 188 -5.69 5.22 8.92
CA LEU A 188 -6.62 4.13 8.64
C LEU A 188 -7.75 4.62 7.73
N GLU A 189 -8.28 5.81 8.02
CA GLU A 189 -9.33 6.46 7.24
C GLU A 189 -8.84 6.81 5.84
N ILE A 190 -7.64 7.37 5.71
CA ILE A 190 -7.00 7.62 4.41
C ILE A 190 -6.94 6.32 3.61
N TYR A 191 -6.40 5.26 4.21
CA TYR A 191 -6.20 3.99 3.54
C TYR A 191 -7.53 3.34 3.09
N VAL A 192 -8.58 3.40 3.92
CA VAL A 192 -9.85 2.79 3.54
C VAL A 192 -10.64 3.67 2.57
N LEU A 193 -10.62 4.99 2.70
CA LEU A 193 -11.41 5.88 1.87
C LEU A 193 -10.79 6.15 0.49
N GLN A 194 -9.50 5.89 0.30
CA GLN A 194 -8.88 6.09 -1.02
C GLN A 194 -9.52 5.22 -2.12
N GLY A 195 -9.94 3.98 -1.80
CA GLY A 195 -10.62 3.10 -2.76
C GLY A 195 -11.97 3.64 -3.19
N LEU A 196 -12.72 4.19 -2.23
CA LEU A 196 -13.99 4.88 -2.46
C LEU A 196 -13.81 6.07 -3.41
N VAL A 197 -12.76 6.86 -3.22
CA VAL A 197 -12.46 8.00 -4.09
C VAL A 197 -12.08 7.54 -5.50
N PHE A 198 -11.21 6.52 -5.63
CA PHE A 198 -10.83 5.99 -6.94
C PHE A 198 -12.04 5.49 -7.73
N ASN A 199 -12.95 4.77 -7.09
CA ASN A 199 -14.17 4.29 -7.73
C ASN A 199 -15.13 5.41 -8.14
N SER A 200 -15.20 6.48 -7.34
CA SER A 200 -16.03 7.64 -7.68
C SER A 200 -15.58 8.34 -8.97
N PHE A 201 -14.29 8.25 -9.31
CA PHE A 201 -13.72 8.86 -10.51
C PHE A 201 -13.44 7.88 -11.66
N ASN A 202 -13.57 6.58 -11.41
CA ASN A 202 -13.34 5.51 -12.38
C ASN A 202 -14.49 4.49 -12.34
N ASN A 203 -15.68 4.95 -12.75
CA ASN A 203 -16.87 4.11 -12.85
C ASN A 203 -17.56 4.29 -14.23
N PRO A 204 -18.51 3.42 -14.60
CA PRO A 204 -19.18 3.50 -15.89
C PRO A 204 -19.93 4.81 -16.15
N MET A 205 -20.35 5.54 -15.10
CA MET A 205 -21.03 6.83 -15.26
C MET A 205 -20.04 7.99 -15.41
N TRP A 206 -19.00 8.03 -14.59
CA TRP A 206 -17.95 9.04 -14.57
C TRP A 206 -16.58 8.37 -14.58
N ASN A 207 -15.88 8.55 -15.70
CA ASN A 207 -14.50 8.11 -15.88
C ASN A 207 -13.62 9.31 -16.25
N MET A 208 -12.69 9.69 -15.36
CA MET A 208 -11.73 10.75 -15.64
C MET A 208 -10.62 10.24 -16.58
N GLU A 209 -10.59 10.76 -17.81
CA GLU A 209 -9.59 10.36 -18.81
C GLU A 209 -8.16 10.83 -18.46
N SER A 210 -8.03 12.01 -17.83
CA SER A 210 -6.72 12.56 -17.46
C SER A 210 -6.17 11.88 -16.21
N ARG A 211 -5.18 11.01 -16.39
CA ARG A 211 -4.53 10.24 -15.31
C ARG A 211 -3.91 11.13 -14.23
N TYR A 212 -3.33 12.27 -14.62
CA TYR A 212 -2.70 13.21 -13.69
C TYR A 212 -3.75 13.95 -12.86
N LEU A 213 -4.85 14.38 -13.49
CA LEU A 213 -5.95 15.04 -12.80
C LEU A 213 -6.64 14.08 -11.84
N PHE A 214 -6.88 12.84 -12.29
CA PHE A 214 -7.39 11.76 -11.46
C PHE A 214 -6.53 11.56 -10.21
N ALA A 215 -5.20 11.42 -10.36
CA ALA A 215 -4.30 11.21 -9.23
C ALA A 215 -4.33 12.38 -8.24
N PHE A 216 -4.25 13.61 -8.74
CA PHE A 216 -4.24 14.82 -7.91
C PHE A 216 -5.55 15.03 -7.14
N LEU A 217 -6.69 14.96 -7.83
CA LEU A 217 -8.01 15.10 -7.19
C LEU A 217 -8.28 13.96 -6.22
N SER A 218 -7.90 12.73 -6.58
CA SER A 218 -8.09 11.59 -5.68
C SER A 218 -7.31 11.77 -4.38
N PHE A 219 -6.07 12.25 -4.46
CA PHE A 219 -5.26 12.51 -3.28
C PHE A 219 -5.90 13.56 -2.35
N ILE A 220 -6.31 14.71 -2.91
CA ILE A 220 -6.93 15.78 -2.14
C ILE A 220 -8.24 15.32 -1.50
N LEU A 221 -9.12 14.68 -2.30
CA LEU A 221 -10.43 14.27 -1.84
C LEU A 221 -10.33 13.17 -0.77
N THR A 222 -9.38 12.26 -0.90
CA THR A 222 -9.11 11.22 0.13
C THR A 222 -8.77 11.85 1.47
N ILE A 223 -7.89 12.85 1.50
CA ILE A 223 -7.50 13.54 2.74
C ILE A 223 -8.69 14.29 3.35
N LEU A 224 -9.49 14.98 2.52
CA LEU A 224 -10.67 15.70 2.97
C LEU A 224 -11.72 14.75 3.58
N LEU A 225 -12.03 13.65 2.90
CA LEU A 225 -12.98 12.65 3.39
C LEU A 225 -12.47 11.97 4.66
N ALA A 226 -11.19 11.61 4.71
CA ALA A 226 -10.59 11.03 5.92
C ALA A 226 -10.75 11.94 7.12
N ARG A 227 -10.53 13.25 6.95
CA ARG A 227 -10.73 14.24 8.01
C ARG A 227 -12.19 14.34 8.44
N LEU A 228 -13.13 14.36 7.49
CA LEU A 228 -14.57 14.46 7.78
C LEU A 228 -15.08 13.22 8.51
N CYS A 229 -14.58 12.04 8.15
CA CYS A 229 -14.99 10.78 8.77
C CYS A 229 -14.32 10.52 10.12
N HIS A 230 -13.12 11.05 10.36
CA HIS A 230 -12.33 10.76 11.57
C HIS A 230 -13.12 10.82 12.91
N PRO A 231 -13.95 11.85 13.20
CA PRO A 231 -14.70 11.90 14.46
C PRO A 231 -15.65 10.72 14.65
N THR A 232 -16.27 10.25 13.56
CA THR A 232 -17.18 9.10 13.59
C THR A 232 -16.42 7.80 13.85
N PHE A 233 -15.23 7.64 13.25
CA PHE A 233 -14.36 6.49 13.50
C PHE A 233 -13.94 6.41 14.96
N VAL A 234 -13.47 7.52 15.53
CA VAL A 234 -13.03 7.58 16.93
C VAL A 234 -14.16 7.18 17.89
N THR A 235 -15.36 7.72 17.69
CA THR A 235 -16.54 7.43 18.52
C THR A 235 -16.93 5.95 18.49
N ILE A 236 -16.80 5.31 17.33
CA ILE A 236 -17.11 3.88 17.19
C ILE A 236 -16.04 3.03 17.87
N MET A 237 -14.75 3.34 17.65
CA MET A 237 -13.67 2.57 18.25
C MET A 237 -13.66 2.66 19.78
N SER A 238 -13.99 3.82 20.36
CA SER A 238 -14.09 3.97 21.82
C SER A 238 -15.23 3.11 22.39
N ASN A 239 -16.38 3.04 21.71
CA ASN A 239 -17.51 2.21 22.12
C ASN A 239 -17.24 0.70 21.99
N VAL A 240 -16.40 0.29 21.04
CA VAL A 240 -15.99 -1.12 20.90
C VAL A 240 -14.99 -1.52 21.98
N LYS A 241 -14.06 -0.65 22.37
CA LYS A 241 -13.07 -0.92 23.44
C LYS A 241 -13.66 -0.91 24.85
N ALA A 242 -14.82 -0.28 25.05
CA ALA A 242 -15.51 -0.21 26.33
C ALA A 242 -16.34 -1.47 26.65
N LYS A 243 -16.36 -2.46 25.75
CA LYS A 243 -16.94 -3.79 25.93
C LYS A 243 -15.85 -4.85 25.96
#